data_AF-F0QTV4-F1
#
_entry.id   AF-F0QTV4-F1
#
_cell.length_a   1.000
_cell.length_b   1.000
_cell.length_c   1.000
_cell.angle_alpha   90.00
_cell.angle_beta   90.00
_cell.angle_gamma   90.00
#
_symmetry.space_group_name_H-M   'P 1'
#
loop_
_entity.id
_entity.type
_entity.pdbx_description
1 polymer ?
#
loop_
_entity_poly.entity_id
_entity_poly.type
_entity_poly.pdbx_seq_one_letter_code
_entity_poly.pdbx_strand_id
1 'polypeptide(L)'
;MMSKVGIDYVTERIRTVINELMRYFVGDEEVIIKIMASIIVNGHVLIEDVPGIGKTFLSKMLARVLGLKFSRIQFTPDLLPSDIIGTKAWRPDKGDFELVLGPIFANFVLADEVNRAPPKVQSALLEAMQEGQVTIEGETIKLPQPFIVVATQNPIELEGTYPLPEAQLDRFMIRIRLGYPRDEIELLKRRISWRSNDPTPQVRTILSGDELLIIRDFIENNIMVSDDVMKYIVSFNVIRKDPRVLAGPSPRGLMALMSIGRAIAAIEGRDYVIPDDIKRVAVEALSHRIVLKPEVSLEGVSGEDIVREYVEKIPVPK
;
A
#
# COMPACT_ATOMS: atom_id res chain seq x y z
N MET A 1 17.59 -18.04 19.83
CA MET A 1 17.04 -17.36 21.02
C MET A 1 15.94 -16.41 20.53
N MET A 2 14.81 -16.96 20.06
CA MET A 2 13.62 -16.18 19.69
C MET A 2 12.87 -15.90 20.99
N SER A 3 13.29 -14.87 21.73
CA SER A 3 12.47 -14.31 22.80
C SER A 3 11.06 -14.10 22.24
N LYS A 4 10.04 -14.66 22.92
CA LYS A 4 8.64 -14.66 22.49
C LYS A 4 8.27 -13.32 21.87
N VAL A 5 7.97 -13.32 20.58
CA VAL A 5 7.36 -12.18 19.90
C VAL A 5 6.04 -11.93 20.64
N GLY A 6 5.96 -10.79 21.30
CA GLY A 6 4.81 -10.35 22.07
C GLY A 6 4.35 -8.99 21.56
N ILE A 7 3.18 -8.56 22.01
CA ILE A 7 2.59 -7.29 21.61
C ILE A 7 3.57 -6.12 21.85
N ASP A 8 4.21 -6.06 23.02
CA ASP A 8 5.17 -5.00 23.35
C ASP A 8 6.34 -4.92 22.36
N TYR A 9 6.91 -6.07 21.98
CA TYR A 9 7.97 -6.14 20.98
C TYR A 9 7.47 -5.63 19.63
N VAL A 10 6.30 -6.09 19.17
CA VAL A 10 5.72 -5.67 17.90
C VAL A 10 5.47 -4.16 17.88
N THR A 11 4.83 -3.64 18.92
CA THR A 11 4.52 -2.22 19.08
C THR A 11 5.79 -1.38 19.10
N GLU A 12 6.79 -1.73 19.93
CA GLU A 12 8.05 -1.01 20.03
C GLU A 12 8.77 -0.92 18.68
N ARG A 13 8.85 -2.04 17.96
CA ARG A 13 9.57 -2.13 16.69
C ARG A 13 8.87 -1.31 15.60
N ILE A 14 7.55 -1.41 15.47
CA ILE A 14 6.80 -0.64 14.47
C ILE A 14 6.78 0.86 14.81
N ARG A 15 6.61 1.23 16.08
CA ARG A 15 6.70 2.64 16.53
C ARG A 15 8.09 3.21 16.26
N THR A 16 9.15 2.41 16.45
CA THR A 16 10.52 2.84 16.12
C THR A 16 10.69 3.10 14.63
N VAL A 17 10.11 2.25 13.78
CA VAL A 17 10.05 2.47 12.32
C VAL A 17 9.33 3.79 12.00
N ILE A 18 8.13 4.01 12.52
CA ILE A 18 7.34 5.22 12.27
C ILE A 18 8.10 6.46 12.74
N ASN A 19 8.66 6.43 13.95
CA ASN A 19 9.45 7.53 14.51
C ASN A 19 10.69 7.84 13.65
N GLU A 20 11.37 6.82 13.13
CA GLU A 20 12.51 7.02 12.24
C GLU A 20 12.09 7.65 10.90
N LEU A 21 10.93 7.26 10.34
CA LEU A 21 10.38 7.90 9.14
C LEU A 21 10.03 9.37 9.41
N MET A 22 9.33 9.65 10.50
CA MET A 22 8.85 10.99 10.85
C MET A 22 9.96 11.99 11.17
N ARG A 23 11.20 11.53 11.39
CA ARG A 23 12.39 12.41 11.51
C ARG A 23 12.77 13.09 10.19
N TYR A 24 12.50 12.45 9.05
CA TYR A 24 12.86 13.00 7.75
C TYR A 24 11.62 13.37 6.94
N PHE A 25 10.57 12.54 6.97
CA PHE A 25 9.34 12.84 6.25
C PHE A 25 8.48 13.84 7.03
N VAL A 26 8.17 14.98 6.41
CA VAL A 26 7.21 15.95 6.94
C VAL A 26 5.86 15.67 6.32
N GLY A 27 4.91 15.20 7.12
CA GLY A 27 3.57 14.87 6.69
C GLY A 27 2.71 14.46 7.87
N ASP A 28 1.51 13.96 7.57
CA ASP A 28 0.59 13.46 8.59
C ASP A 28 1.05 12.10 9.12
N GLU A 29 1.27 11.98 10.42
CA GLU A 29 1.66 10.71 11.06
C GLU A 29 0.59 9.63 10.85
N GLU A 30 -0.69 10.01 10.85
CA GLU A 30 -1.79 9.07 10.66
C GLU A 30 -1.76 8.43 9.26
N VAL A 31 -1.34 9.18 8.24
CA VAL A 31 -1.13 8.65 6.88
C VAL A 31 -0.01 7.61 6.88
N ILE A 32 1.09 7.89 7.59
CA ILE A 32 2.21 6.95 7.73
C ILE A 32 1.78 5.69 8.48
N ILE A 33 0.98 5.83 9.55
CA ILE A 33 0.43 4.70 10.29
C ILE A 33 -0.41 3.80 9.37
N LYS A 34 -1.32 4.37 8.55
CA LYS A 34 -2.16 3.59 7.63
C LYS A 34 -1.34 2.86 6.55
N ILE A 35 -0.33 3.52 5.99
CA ILE A 35 0.60 2.92 5.02
C ILE A 35 1.37 1.76 5.67
N MET A 36 1.95 2.00 6.86
CA MET A 36 2.68 0.98 7.61
C MET A 36 1.81 -0.20 7.98
N ALA A 37 0.61 0.06 8.50
CA ALA A 37 -0.35 -0.97 8.90
C ALA A 37 -0.70 -1.86 7.70
N SER A 38 -0.92 -1.26 6.51
CA SER A 38 -1.17 -1.99 5.27
C SER A 38 0.03 -2.85 4.85
N ILE A 39 1.25 -2.30 4.87
CA ILE A 39 2.48 -3.02 4.48
C ILE A 39 2.73 -4.24 5.37
N ILE A 40 2.56 -4.09 6.68
CA ILE A 40 2.84 -5.14 7.65
C ILE A 40 1.96 -6.37 7.40
N VAL A 41 0.70 -6.17 7.02
CA VAL A 41 -0.26 -7.24 6.70
C VAL A 41 -0.27 -7.64 5.22
N ASN A 42 0.87 -7.44 4.53
CA ASN A 42 1.07 -7.81 3.13
C ASN A 42 0.15 -7.07 2.12
N GLY A 43 -0.29 -5.87 2.47
CA GLY A 43 -1.05 -5.01 1.58
C GLY A 43 -0.20 -4.22 0.60
N HIS A 44 -0.68 -4.11 -0.62
CA HIS A 44 -0.17 -3.15 -1.60
C HIS A 44 -0.90 -1.80 -1.44
N VAL A 45 -0.18 -0.70 -1.63
CA VAL A 45 -0.67 0.66 -1.38
C VAL A 45 -0.71 1.44 -2.68
N LEU A 46 -1.81 2.14 -2.95
CA LEU A 46 -1.93 3.10 -4.05
C LEU A 46 -1.89 4.53 -3.49
N ILE A 47 -0.92 5.33 -3.92
CA ILE A 47 -0.77 6.74 -3.55
C ILE A 47 -1.24 7.63 -4.72
N GLU A 48 -2.45 8.16 -4.60
CA GLU A 48 -3.07 9.04 -5.59
C GLU A 48 -2.91 10.50 -5.14
N ASP A 49 -2.10 11.28 -5.85
CA ASP A 49 -1.82 12.65 -5.42
C ASP A 49 -1.03 13.43 -6.49
N VAL A 50 -0.81 14.72 -6.26
CA VAL A 50 -0.07 15.57 -7.19
C VAL A 50 1.44 15.30 -7.18
N PRO A 51 2.18 15.68 -8.24
CA PRO A 51 3.64 15.60 -8.27
C PRO A 51 4.29 16.44 -7.16
N GLY A 52 5.48 16.03 -6.71
CA GLY A 52 6.32 16.85 -5.82
C GLY A 52 6.09 16.67 -4.30
N ILE A 53 5.10 15.89 -3.87
CA ILE A 53 4.79 15.68 -2.44
C ILE A 53 5.66 14.61 -1.73
N GLY A 54 6.75 14.16 -2.36
CA GLY A 54 7.68 13.22 -1.75
C GLY A 54 7.28 11.73 -1.77
N LYS A 55 6.37 11.29 -2.65
CA LYS A 55 5.98 9.86 -2.77
C LYS A 55 7.17 8.91 -2.98
N THR A 56 8.06 9.27 -3.92
CA THR A 56 9.28 8.51 -4.19
C THR A 56 10.21 8.51 -2.98
N PHE A 57 10.32 9.64 -2.29
CA PHE A 57 11.17 9.78 -1.11
C PHE A 57 10.65 8.90 0.04
N LEU A 58 9.35 8.95 0.33
CA LEU A 58 8.70 8.09 1.33
C LEU A 58 8.91 6.59 1.01
N SER A 59 8.76 6.20 -0.25
CA SER A 59 8.95 4.80 -0.68
C SER A 59 10.37 4.30 -0.47
N LYS A 60 11.38 5.11 -0.82
CA LYS A 60 12.80 4.81 -0.55
C LYS A 60 13.07 4.68 0.94
N MET A 61 12.53 5.60 1.74
CA MET A 61 12.67 5.60 3.19
C MET A 61 12.05 4.35 3.82
N LEU A 62 10.83 3.99 3.43
CA LEU A 62 10.13 2.78 3.88
C LEU A 62 10.97 1.53 3.58
N ALA A 63 11.45 1.37 2.35
CA ALA A 63 12.29 0.23 2.00
C ALA A 63 13.58 0.20 2.84
N ARG A 64 14.21 1.35 3.06
CA ARG A 64 15.45 1.46 3.85
C ARG A 64 15.24 1.12 5.33
N VAL A 65 14.19 1.66 5.95
CA VAL A 65 13.88 1.47 7.37
C VAL A 65 13.43 0.02 7.66
N LEU A 66 12.81 -0.62 6.67
CA LEU A 66 12.36 -2.03 6.72
C LEU A 66 13.44 -3.04 6.27
N GLY A 67 14.61 -2.56 5.84
CA GLY A 67 15.70 -3.44 5.41
C GLY A 67 15.38 -4.24 4.14
N LEU A 68 14.55 -3.69 3.26
CA LEU A 68 14.03 -4.36 2.07
C LEU A 68 14.81 -3.94 0.82
N LYS A 69 15.04 -4.90 -0.10
CA LYS A 69 15.58 -4.59 -1.43
C LYS A 69 14.57 -3.72 -2.18
N PHE A 70 14.99 -2.51 -2.52
CA PHE A 70 14.18 -1.52 -3.23
C PHE A 70 14.36 -1.63 -4.75
N SER A 71 13.26 -1.45 -5.48
CA SER A 71 13.26 -1.26 -6.93
C SER A 71 12.23 -0.20 -7.31
N ARG A 72 12.56 0.65 -8.28
CA ARG A 72 11.65 1.66 -8.82
C ARG A 72 11.41 1.35 -10.29
N ILE A 73 10.14 1.26 -10.66
CA ILE A 73 9.69 1.10 -12.03
C ILE A 73 8.89 2.33 -12.39
N GLN A 74 9.40 3.11 -13.34
CA GLN A 74 8.68 4.25 -13.90
C GLN A 74 7.78 3.74 -15.01
N PHE A 75 6.48 3.93 -14.88
CA PHE A 75 5.53 3.54 -15.92
C PHE A 75 5.51 4.61 -17.01
N THR A 76 5.69 4.17 -18.25
CA THR A 76 5.69 5.02 -19.44
C THR A 76 4.86 4.37 -20.55
N PRO A 77 4.39 5.13 -21.56
CA PRO A 77 3.54 4.60 -22.63
C PRO A 77 4.20 3.49 -23.46
N ASP A 78 5.53 3.47 -23.52
CA ASP A 78 6.36 2.54 -24.29
C ASP A 78 6.83 1.32 -23.48
N LEU A 79 6.58 1.29 -22.17
CA LEU A 79 6.98 0.19 -21.30
C LEU A 79 6.32 -1.13 -21.75
N LEU A 80 7.07 -2.23 -21.76
CA LEU A 80 6.55 -3.56 -22.07
C LEU A 80 6.36 -4.39 -20.80
N PRO A 81 5.47 -5.40 -20.80
CA PRO A 81 5.35 -6.35 -19.69
C PRO A 81 6.68 -7.02 -19.33
N SER A 82 7.50 -7.36 -20.32
CA SER A 82 8.84 -7.95 -20.16
C SER A 82 9.81 -7.04 -19.42
N ASP A 83 9.64 -5.72 -19.50
CA ASP A 83 10.50 -4.77 -18.79
C ASP A 83 10.18 -4.74 -17.28
N ILE A 84 9.04 -5.31 -16.86
CA ILE A 84 8.63 -5.46 -15.46
C ILE A 84 9.00 -6.85 -14.95
N ILE A 85 8.56 -7.89 -15.66
CA ILE A 85 8.69 -9.28 -15.20
C ILE A 85 10.05 -9.87 -15.57
N GLY A 86 10.69 -9.43 -16.65
CA GLY A 86 11.90 -10.02 -17.17
C GLY A 86 11.70 -10.75 -18.49
N THR A 87 12.79 -11.26 -19.05
CA THR A 87 12.82 -11.90 -20.37
C THR A 87 13.96 -12.91 -20.47
N LYS A 88 13.97 -13.76 -21.50
CA LYS A 88 15.14 -14.57 -21.86
C LYS A 88 15.97 -13.82 -22.91
N ALA A 89 17.21 -13.50 -22.55
CA ALA A 89 18.14 -12.80 -23.43
C ALA A 89 19.20 -13.76 -23.96
N TRP A 90 19.42 -13.75 -25.28
CA TRP A 90 20.49 -14.51 -25.91
C TRP A 90 21.86 -14.06 -25.37
N ARG A 91 22.70 -15.02 -24.97
CA ARG A 91 24.09 -14.83 -24.53
C ARG A 91 25.03 -15.44 -25.57
N PRO A 92 25.57 -14.62 -26.51
CA PRO A 92 26.43 -15.12 -27.59
C PRO A 92 27.67 -15.87 -27.10
N ASP A 93 28.18 -15.49 -25.93
CA ASP A 93 29.33 -16.11 -25.26
C ASP A 93 29.04 -17.53 -24.76
N LYS A 94 27.79 -17.82 -24.38
CA LYS A 94 27.33 -19.14 -23.93
C LYS A 94 26.64 -19.95 -25.03
N GLY A 95 26.21 -19.30 -26.11
CA GLY A 95 25.40 -19.92 -27.15
C GLY A 95 24.02 -20.39 -26.65
N ASP A 96 23.47 -19.71 -25.63
CA ASP A 96 22.21 -20.09 -24.99
C ASP A 96 21.40 -18.84 -24.57
N PHE A 97 20.12 -19.03 -24.26
CA PHE A 97 19.24 -18.01 -23.69
C PHE A 97 19.37 -17.99 -22.16
N GLU A 98 19.76 -16.83 -21.60
CA GLU A 98 19.82 -16.62 -20.16
C GLU A 98 18.60 -15.82 -19.69
N LEU A 99 17.99 -16.30 -18.61
CA LEU A 99 16.91 -15.61 -17.95
C LEU A 99 17.42 -14.32 -17.28
N VAL A 100 16.83 -13.20 -17.65
CA VAL A 100 17.09 -11.88 -17.05
C VAL A 100 15.84 -11.46 -16.27
N LEU A 101 15.94 -11.50 -14.94
CA LEU A 101 14.85 -11.11 -14.05
C LEU A 101 14.57 -9.61 -14.15
N GLY A 102 13.29 -9.25 -14.23
CA GLY A 102 12.86 -7.86 -14.26
C GLY A 102 12.97 -7.16 -12.89
N PRO A 103 12.75 -5.83 -12.86
CA PRO A 103 12.82 -5.02 -11.65
C PRO A 103 11.78 -5.38 -10.59
N ILE A 104 10.76 -6.17 -10.91
CA ILE A 104 9.78 -6.66 -9.93
C ILE A 104 10.38 -7.65 -8.91
N PHE A 105 11.55 -8.23 -9.19
CA PHE A 105 12.27 -9.14 -8.28
C PHE A 105 13.03 -8.38 -7.18
N ALA A 106 12.28 -7.61 -6.40
CA ALA A 106 12.69 -6.87 -5.23
C ALA A 106 11.62 -6.98 -4.14
N ASN A 107 11.99 -6.78 -2.87
CA ASN A 107 11.03 -6.87 -1.76
C ASN A 107 10.07 -5.68 -1.72
N PHE A 108 10.56 -4.51 -2.12
CA PHE A 108 9.79 -3.26 -2.13
C PHE A 108 9.87 -2.63 -3.52
N VAL A 109 8.76 -2.66 -4.25
CA VAL A 109 8.64 -2.12 -5.60
C VAL A 109 7.83 -0.83 -5.55
N LEU A 110 8.45 0.29 -5.94
CA LEU A 110 7.75 1.52 -6.28
C LEU A 110 7.35 1.47 -7.75
N ALA A 111 6.05 1.37 -8.02
CA ALA A 111 5.48 1.47 -9.36
C ALA A 111 4.98 2.91 -9.57
N ASP A 112 5.82 3.75 -10.18
CA ASP A 112 5.56 5.18 -10.29
C ASP A 112 4.71 5.49 -11.53
N GLU A 113 3.66 6.29 -11.35
CA GLU A 113 2.75 6.74 -12.40
C GLU A 113 2.10 5.60 -13.19
N VAL A 114 1.54 4.61 -12.49
CA VAL A 114 1.02 3.37 -13.11
C VAL A 114 -0.08 3.63 -14.15
N ASN A 115 -0.76 4.77 -14.09
CA ASN A 115 -1.72 5.21 -15.08
C ASN A 115 -1.08 5.68 -16.41
N ARG A 116 0.25 5.74 -16.56
CA ARG A 116 0.90 6.14 -17.82
C ARG A 116 1.24 4.97 -18.75
N ALA A 117 1.17 3.73 -18.27
CA ALA A 117 1.42 2.57 -19.12
C ALA A 117 0.12 1.94 -19.66
N PRO A 118 0.17 1.25 -20.82
CA PRO A 118 -0.98 0.54 -21.37
C PRO A 118 -1.55 -0.54 -20.42
N PRO A 119 -2.84 -0.90 -20.56
CA PRO A 119 -3.50 -1.90 -19.69
C PRO A 119 -2.80 -3.26 -19.59
N LYS A 120 -2.12 -3.71 -20.65
CA LYS A 120 -1.34 -4.97 -20.64
C LYS A 120 -0.16 -4.92 -19.66
N VAL A 121 0.49 -3.77 -19.53
CA VAL A 121 1.64 -3.54 -18.65
C VAL A 121 1.17 -3.44 -17.20
N GLN A 122 0.08 -2.70 -16.97
CA GLN A 122 -0.59 -2.64 -15.67
C GLN A 122 -0.99 -4.04 -15.19
N SER A 123 -1.56 -4.86 -16.08
CA SER A 123 -1.98 -6.23 -15.76
C SER A 123 -0.80 -7.11 -15.32
N ALA A 124 0.37 -6.98 -15.95
CA ALA A 124 1.56 -7.76 -15.57
C ALA A 124 2.01 -7.49 -14.12
N LEU A 125 2.01 -6.23 -13.69
CA LEU A 125 2.31 -5.87 -12.29
C LEU A 125 1.23 -6.42 -11.34
N LEU A 126 -0.04 -6.27 -11.69
CA LEU A 126 -1.17 -6.62 -10.84
C LEU A 126 -1.37 -8.14 -10.70
N GLU A 127 -1.02 -8.91 -11.73
CA GLU A 127 -0.97 -10.36 -11.68
C GLU A 127 0.15 -10.83 -10.74
N ALA A 128 1.35 -10.24 -10.86
CA ALA A 128 2.45 -10.51 -9.95
C ALA A 128 2.10 -10.19 -8.48
N MET A 129 1.38 -9.09 -8.23
CA MET A 129 0.84 -8.75 -6.90
C MET A 129 -0.12 -9.81 -6.35
N GLN A 130 -0.96 -10.39 -7.21
CA GLN A 130 -1.99 -11.34 -6.80
C GLN A 130 -1.44 -12.75 -6.59
N GLU A 131 -0.53 -13.20 -7.47
CA GLU A 131 -0.04 -14.58 -7.51
C GLU A 131 1.24 -14.77 -6.69
N GLY A 132 1.98 -13.69 -6.39
CA GLY A 132 3.28 -13.79 -5.71
C GLY A 132 4.37 -14.50 -6.53
N GLN A 133 4.13 -14.65 -7.84
CA GLN A 133 5.02 -15.29 -8.80
C GLN A 133 4.73 -14.73 -10.20
N VAL A 134 5.67 -14.91 -11.13
CA VAL A 134 5.52 -14.58 -12.54
C VAL A 134 5.97 -15.73 -13.42
N THR A 135 5.42 -15.85 -14.62
CA THR A 135 5.86 -16.86 -15.60
C THR A 135 6.53 -16.18 -16.78
N ILE A 136 7.77 -16.56 -17.06
CA ILE A 136 8.60 -16.01 -18.14
C ILE A 136 8.93 -17.17 -19.09
N GLU A 137 8.34 -17.14 -20.29
CA GLU A 137 8.54 -18.16 -21.33
C GLU A 137 8.43 -19.61 -20.83
N GLY A 138 7.39 -19.88 -20.04
CA GLY A 138 7.08 -21.21 -19.49
C GLY A 138 7.78 -21.55 -18.16
N GLU A 139 8.65 -20.68 -17.66
CA GLU A 139 9.31 -20.86 -16.36
C GLU A 139 8.65 -19.97 -15.30
N THR A 140 8.07 -20.59 -14.26
CA THR A 140 7.43 -19.88 -13.15
C THR A 140 8.41 -19.60 -12.03
N ILE A 141 8.49 -18.34 -11.61
CA ILE A 141 9.46 -17.85 -10.63
C ILE A 141 8.73 -17.10 -9.54
N LYS A 142 9.00 -17.48 -8.29
CA LYS A 142 8.42 -16.84 -7.11
C LYS A 142 9.07 -15.49 -6.84
N LEU A 143 8.25 -14.53 -6.43
CA LEU A 143 8.72 -13.22 -5.97
C LEU A 143 9.33 -13.34 -4.56
N PRO A 144 10.30 -12.48 -4.22
CA PRO A 144 10.92 -12.51 -2.90
C PRO A 144 9.91 -12.15 -1.80
N GLN A 145 10.01 -12.78 -0.64
CA GLN A 145 9.14 -12.47 0.51
C GLN A 145 9.91 -11.66 1.56
N PRO A 146 9.30 -10.63 2.17
CA PRO A 146 8.00 -10.04 1.81
C PRO A 146 8.05 -9.33 0.44
N PHE A 147 6.93 -9.34 -0.27
CA PHE A 147 6.74 -8.64 -1.55
C PHE A 147 5.72 -7.51 -1.40
N ILE A 148 6.18 -6.26 -1.50
CA ILE A 148 5.38 -5.05 -1.28
C ILE A 148 5.43 -4.21 -2.54
N VAL A 149 4.27 -3.68 -2.93
CA VAL A 149 4.14 -2.74 -4.05
C VAL A 149 3.49 -1.48 -3.53
N VAL A 150 4.17 -0.36 -3.73
CA VAL A 150 3.60 0.98 -3.58
C VAL A 150 3.47 1.56 -4.98
N ALA A 151 2.25 1.72 -5.44
CA ALA A 151 1.97 2.34 -6.73
C ALA A 151 1.64 3.82 -6.54
N THR A 152 1.95 4.65 -7.53
CA THR A 152 1.53 6.06 -7.54
C THR A 152 0.71 6.36 -8.80
N GLN A 153 -0.23 7.28 -8.67
CA GLN A 153 -0.96 7.87 -9.79
C GLN A 153 -1.07 9.38 -9.60
N ASN A 154 -0.99 10.10 -10.72
CA ASN A 154 -1.25 11.54 -10.76
C ASN A 154 -2.66 11.76 -11.32
N PRO A 155 -3.60 12.35 -10.55
CA PRO A 155 -4.98 12.55 -10.99
C PRO A 155 -5.15 13.73 -11.96
N ILE A 156 -4.14 14.62 -12.10
CA ILE A 156 -4.26 15.85 -12.90
C ILE A 156 -3.91 15.60 -14.38
N GLU A 157 -2.99 14.67 -14.66
CA GLU A 157 -2.57 14.36 -16.03
C GLU A 157 -3.61 13.49 -16.74
N LEU A 158 -4.43 14.12 -17.59
CA LEU A 158 -5.46 13.45 -18.38
C LEU A 158 -4.97 13.01 -19.76
N GLU A 159 -3.89 13.61 -20.27
CA GLU A 159 -3.38 13.30 -21.61
C GLU A 159 -2.40 12.12 -21.57
N GLY A 160 -2.65 11.10 -22.37
CA GLY A 160 -1.79 9.91 -22.45
C GLY A 160 -1.85 9.01 -21.22
N THR A 161 -2.93 9.08 -20.43
CA THR A 161 -3.13 8.20 -19.26
C THR A 161 -4.23 7.15 -19.50
N TYR A 162 -4.03 5.99 -18.89
CA TYR A 162 -4.89 4.83 -18.87
C TYR A 162 -5.32 4.59 -17.42
N PRO A 163 -6.54 4.98 -17.02
CA PRO A 163 -7.00 4.77 -15.65
C PRO A 163 -7.04 3.27 -15.34
N LEU A 164 -6.74 2.91 -14.10
CA LEU A 164 -6.90 1.53 -13.64
C LEU A 164 -8.39 1.20 -13.57
N PRO A 165 -8.86 0.12 -14.22
CA PRO A 165 -10.20 -0.41 -14.02
C PRO A 165 -10.48 -0.70 -12.54
N GLU A 166 -11.74 -0.69 -12.15
CA GLU A 166 -12.20 -0.91 -10.77
C GLU A 166 -11.73 -2.28 -10.23
N ALA A 167 -11.76 -3.31 -11.09
CA ALA A 167 -11.24 -4.64 -10.77
C ALA A 167 -9.73 -4.67 -10.51
N GLN A 168 -8.98 -3.72 -11.07
CA GLN A 168 -7.55 -3.55 -10.82
C GLN A 168 -7.29 -2.75 -9.54
N LEU A 169 -8.04 -1.67 -9.32
CA LEU A 169 -7.99 -0.89 -8.08
C LEU A 169 -8.28 -1.76 -6.85
N ASP A 170 -9.24 -2.68 -6.93
CA ASP A 170 -9.61 -3.59 -5.84
C ASP A 170 -8.46 -4.49 -5.33
N ARG A 171 -7.38 -4.66 -6.11
CA ARG A 171 -6.17 -5.39 -5.70
C ARG A 171 -5.27 -4.59 -4.74
N PHE A 172 -5.42 -3.27 -4.69
CA PHE A 172 -4.73 -2.44 -3.69
C PHE A 172 -5.49 -2.50 -2.37
N MET A 173 -4.76 -2.76 -1.28
CA MET A 173 -5.35 -2.85 0.05
C MET A 173 -5.96 -1.50 0.46
N ILE A 174 -5.22 -0.43 0.24
CA ILE A 174 -5.67 0.96 0.45
C ILE A 174 -5.33 1.86 -0.74
N ARG A 175 -6.15 2.89 -0.94
CA ARG A 175 -5.85 4.08 -1.75
C ARG A 175 -5.79 5.29 -0.84
N ILE A 176 -4.67 6.03 -0.84
CA ILE A 176 -4.41 7.10 0.11
C ILE A 176 -3.77 8.32 -0.56
N ARG A 177 -4.01 9.50 0.01
CA ARG A 177 -3.39 10.78 -0.36
C ARG A 177 -2.40 11.18 0.74
N LEU A 178 -1.24 11.71 0.37
CA LEU A 178 -0.30 12.24 1.35
C LEU A 178 -0.64 13.70 1.69
N GLY A 179 -1.08 14.46 0.69
CA GLY A 179 -1.32 15.89 0.79
C GLY A 179 -0.04 16.71 0.93
N TYR A 180 -0.20 18.04 0.94
CA TYR A 180 0.90 18.95 1.24
C TYR A 180 1.28 18.88 2.72
N PRO A 181 2.57 19.04 3.06
CA PRO A 181 2.99 19.14 4.45
C PRO A 181 2.32 20.35 5.11
N ARG A 182 1.79 20.17 6.33
CA ARG A 182 1.12 21.25 7.08
C ARG A 182 2.11 22.35 7.49
N ASP A 183 3.38 22.01 7.69
CA ASP A 183 4.45 22.94 8.05
C ASP A 183 5.60 22.85 7.02
N GLU A 184 5.56 23.72 6.03
CA GLU A 184 6.60 23.81 5.00
C GLU A 184 7.92 24.39 5.56
N ILE A 185 7.87 25.18 6.64
CA ILE A 185 9.08 25.70 7.28
C ILE A 185 9.86 24.54 7.89
N GLU A 186 9.18 23.61 8.55
CA GLU A 186 9.80 22.39 9.09
C GLU A 186 10.41 21.53 7.97
N LEU A 187 9.74 21.42 6.82
CA LEU A 187 10.30 20.74 5.64
C LEU A 187 11.63 21.39 5.20
N LEU A 188 11.67 22.71 5.11
CA LEU A 188 12.89 23.44 4.75
C LEU A 188 13.99 23.28 5.80
N LYS A 189 13.64 23.38 7.09
CA LYS A 189 14.59 23.17 8.20
C LYS A 189 15.21 21.78 8.17
N ARG A 190 14.40 20.73 7.96
CA ARG A 190 14.89 19.35 7.82
C ARG A 190 15.78 19.20 6.60
N ARG A 191 15.37 19.74 5.45
CA ARG A 191 16.18 19.73 4.24
C ARG A 191 17.56 20.35 4.45
N ILE A 192 17.64 21.47 5.16
CA ILE A 192 18.90 22.12 5.54
C ILE A 192 19.71 21.21 6.49
N SER A 193 19.06 20.60 7.48
CA SER A 193 19.72 19.75 8.48
C SER A 193 20.40 18.52 7.90
N TRP A 194 19.87 17.95 6.82
CA TRP A 194 20.41 16.74 6.18
C TRP A 194 21.76 16.96 5.52
N ARG A 195 22.12 18.21 5.21
CA ARG A 195 23.33 18.59 4.44
C ARG A 195 23.53 17.77 3.16
N SER A 196 22.43 17.28 2.58
CA SER A 196 22.43 16.41 1.40
C SER A 196 21.10 16.51 0.65
N ASN A 197 21.12 16.14 -0.64
CA ASN A 197 19.92 16.17 -1.47
C ASN A 197 19.01 14.94 -1.29
N ASP A 198 19.52 13.86 -0.70
CA ASP A 198 18.77 12.65 -0.39
C ASP A 198 19.29 12.10 0.95
N PRO A 199 18.53 12.24 2.06
CA PRO A 199 18.94 11.75 3.37
C PRO A 199 18.71 10.24 3.52
N THR A 200 18.19 9.53 2.51
CA THR A 200 17.93 8.07 2.59
C THR A 200 19.12 7.27 3.12
N PRO A 201 20.39 7.54 2.75
CA PRO A 201 21.55 6.83 3.33
C PRO A 201 21.73 7.03 4.84
N GLN A 202 21.22 8.14 5.40
CA GLN A 202 21.27 8.47 6.83
C GLN A 202 20.16 7.76 7.63
N VAL A 203 19.09 7.31 6.96
CA VAL A 203 17.98 6.59 7.59
C VAL A 203 18.49 5.24 8.10
N ARG A 204 18.26 4.97 9.38
CA ARG A 204 18.65 3.71 10.01
C ARG A 204 17.72 2.59 9.54
N THR A 205 18.29 1.45 9.21
CA THR A 205 17.52 0.22 9.03
C THR A 205 17.12 -0.29 10.40
N ILE A 206 15.81 -0.36 10.65
CA ILE A 206 15.25 -0.77 11.93
C ILE A 206 14.84 -2.23 11.89
N LEU A 207 14.13 -2.65 10.85
CA LEU A 207 13.70 -4.04 10.64
C LEU A 207 14.48 -4.71 9.51
N SER A 208 14.37 -6.03 9.46
CA SER A 208 14.71 -6.88 8.31
C SER A 208 13.45 -7.51 7.70
N GLY A 209 13.58 -8.05 6.47
CA GLY A 209 12.49 -8.78 5.82
C GLY A 209 11.97 -9.96 6.65
N ASP A 210 12.87 -10.73 7.28
CA ASP A 210 12.50 -11.86 8.14
C ASP A 210 11.76 -11.42 9.41
N GLU A 211 12.23 -10.34 10.06
CA GLU A 211 11.51 -9.77 11.21
C GLU A 211 10.12 -9.25 10.80
N LEU A 212 9.97 -8.66 9.61
CA LEU A 212 8.68 -8.21 9.11
C LEU A 212 7.71 -9.38 8.90
N LEU A 213 8.20 -10.52 8.42
CA LEU A 213 7.39 -11.75 8.29
C LEU A 213 6.99 -12.31 9.65
N ILE A 214 7.89 -12.29 10.63
CA ILE A 214 7.58 -12.70 12.02
C ILE A 214 6.52 -11.79 12.64
N ILE A 215 6.65 -10.48 12.48
CA ILE A 215 5.67 -9.49 12.99
C ILE A 215 4.30 -9.71 12.33
N ARG A 216 4.29 -9.95 11.01
CA ARG A 216 3.07 -10.24 10.26
C ARG A 216 2.35 -11.49 10.78
N ASP A 217 3.11 -12.57 10.99
CA ASP A 217 2.57 -13.83 11.52
C ASP A 217 1.97 -13.64 12.92
N PHE A 218 2.66 -12.89 13.79
CA PHE A 218 2.11 -12.53 15.10
C PHE A 218 0.81 -11.74 14.97
N ILE A 219 0.75 -10.73 14.09
CA ILE A 219 -0.46 -9.92 13.93
C ILE A 219 -1.65 -10.75 13.48
N GLU A 220 -1.42 -11.66 12.52
CA GLU A 220 -2.48 -12.52 11.97
C GLU A 220 -3.02 -13.52 12.99
N ASN A 221 -2.12 -14.14 13.77
CA ASN A 221 -2.47 -15.25 14.66
C ASN A 221 -2.79 -14.84 16.09
N ASN A 222 -2.29 -13.69 16.57
CA ASN A 222 -2.38 -13.29 17.98
C ASN A 222 -3.25 -12.08 18.25
N ILE A 223 -3.59 -11.25 17.26
CA ILE A 223 -4.48 -10.09 17.46
C ILE A 223 -5.94 -10.52 17.30
N MET A 224 -6.67 -10.47 18.41
CA MET A 224 -8.04 -10.95 18.50
C MET A 224 -9.02 -10.01 17.80
N VAL A 225 -9.93 -10.58 17.03
CA VAL A 225 -11.07 -9.88 16.43
C VAL A 225 -12.33 -10.53 16.97
N SER A 226 -13.10 -9.80 17.79
CA SER A 226 -14.34 -10.32 18.36
C SER A 226 -15.45 -10.43 17.32
N ASP A 227 -16.46 -11.25 17.60
CA ASP A 227 -17.65 -11.37 16.75
C ASP A 227 -18.35 -10.02 16.51
N ASP A 228 -18.34 -9.13 17.50
CA ASP A 228 -18.97 -7.82 17.37
C ASP A 228 -18.19 -6.88 16.45
N VAL A 229 -16.85 -6.95 16.46
CA VAL A 229 -16.01 -6.25 15.48
C VAL A 229 -16.21 -6.84 14.09
N MET A 230 -16.31 -8.16 13.95
CA MET A 230 -16.60 -8.80 12.67
C MET A 230 -17.97 -8.37 12.11
N LYS A 231 -19.02 -8.33 12.96
CA LYS A 231 -20.34 -7.81 12.58
C LYS A 231 -20.26 -6.32 12.18
N TYR A 232 -19.47 -5.53 12.90
CA TYR A 232 -19.24 -4.13 12.58
C TYR A 232 -18.57 -3.96 11.21
N ILE A 233 -17.52 -4.72 10.90
CA ILE A 233 -16.89 -4.71 9.58
C ILE A 233 -17.90 -5.12 8.49
N VAL A 234 -18.67 -6.18 8.72
CA VAL A 234 -19.69 -6.66 7.76
C VAL A 234 -20.77 -5.62 7.52
N SER A 235 -21.11 -4.79 8.51
CA SER A 235 -22.15 -3.78 8.37
C SER A 235 -21.89 -2.74 7.27
N PHE A 236 -20.62 -2.50 6.88
CA PHE A 236 -20.26 -1.67 5.71
C PHE A 236 -20.82 -2.23 4.38
N ASN A 237 -21.24 -3.50 4.32
CA ASN A 237 -21.91 -4.06 3.16
C ASN A 237 -23.22 -3.34 2.81
N VAL A 238 -23.81 -2.59 3.75
CA VAL A 238 -25.02 -1.81 3.54
C VAL A 238 -24.84 -0.75 2.44
N ILE A 239 -23.60 -0.29 2.21
CA ILE A 239 -23.24 0.64 1.13
C ILE A 239 -23.64 0.07 -0.24
N ARG A 240 -23.66 -1.26 -0.42
CA ARG A 240 -24.11 -1.91 -1.67
C ARG A 240 -25.58 -1.67 -1.99
N LYS A 241 -26.37 -1.24 -1.00
CA LYS A 241 -27.80 -0.90 -1.14
C LYS A 241 -28.03 0.61 -1.24
N ASP A 242 -26.97 1.42 -1.17
CA ASP A 242 -27.09 2.87 -1.30
C ASP A 242 -27.59 3.22 -2.72
N PRO A 243 -28.63 4.06 -2.87
CA PRO A 243 -29.21 4.38 -4.18
C PRO A 243 -28.22 5.09 -5.12
N ARG A 244 -27.13 5.67 -4.59
CA ARG A 244 -26.08 6.34 -5.36
C ARG A 244 -25.03 5.38 -5.94
N VAL A 245 -25.01 4.13 -5.46
CA VAL A 245 -23.95 3.15 -5.71
C VAL A 245 -24.42 2.09 -6.72
N LEU A 246 -23.60 1.80 -7.72
CA LEU A 246 -23.77 0.67 -8.64
C LEU A 246 -23.17 -0.61 -8.05
N ALA A 247 -21.99 -0.50 -7.43
CA ALA A 247 -21.34 -1.60 -6.72
C ALA A 247 -20.60 -1.04 -5.49
N GLY A 248 -20.88 -1.63 -4.32
CA GLY A 248 -20.27 -1.23 -3.05
C GLY A 248 -19.03 -2.07 -2.69
N PRO A 249 -18.59 -2.01 -1.42
CA PRO A 249 -17.37 -2.68 -0.95
C PRO A 249 -17.31 -4.16 -1.34
N SER A 250 -16.20 -4.57 -1.96
CA SER A 250 -15.93 -5.98 -2.28
C SER A 250 -15.65 -6.80 -1.00
N PRO A 251 -15.72 -8.15 -1.03
CA PRO A 251 -15.23 -8.98 0.06
C PRO A 251 -13.77 -8.69 0.43
N ARG A 252 -12.92 -8.31 -0.54
CA ARG A 252 -11.53 -7.89 -0.30
C ARG A 252 -11.46 -6.61 0.52
N GLY A 253 -12.36 -5.65 0.29
CA GLY A 253 -12.46 -4.44 1.11
C GLY A 253 -12.75 -4.75 2.58
N LEU A 254 -13.64 -5.71 2.86
CA LEU A 254 -13.93 -6.14 4.23
C LEU A 254 -12.75 -6.89 4.88
N MET A 255 -12.05 -7.73 4.12
CA MET A 255 -10.83 -8.39 4.58
C MET A 255 -9.69 -7.39 4.84
N ALA A 256 -9.57 -6.35 4.01
CA ALA A 256 -8.61 -5.26 4.21
C ALA A 256 -8.90 -4.51 5.52
N LEU A 257 -10.15 -4.16 5.79
CA LEU A 257 -10.56 -3.54 7.06
C LEU A 257 -10.12 -4.37 8.27
N MET A 258 -10.38 -5.68 8.25
CA MET A 258 -10.00 -6.58 9.34
C MET A 258 -8.48 -6.65 9.53
N SER A 259 -7.75 -6.88 8.43
CA SER A 259 -6.29 -7.07 8.47
C SER A 259 -5.59 -5.79 8.94
N ILE A 260 -5.96 -4.64 8.38
CA ILE A 260 -5.38 -3.37 8.78
C ILE A 260 -5.81 -3.00 10.21
N GLY A 261 -7.05 -3.30 10.61
CA GLY A 261 -7.53 -3.11 11.98
C GLY A 261 -6.67 -3.85 13.01
N ARG A 262 -6.28 -5.10 12.72
CA ARG A 262 -5.32 -5.86 13.55
C ARG A 262 -3.96 -5.16 13.64
N ALA A 263 -3.44 -4.69 12.51
CA ALA A 263 -2.16 -3.99 12.50
C ALA A 263 -2.21 -2.65 13.26
N ILE A 264 -3.30 -1.89 13.14
CA ILE A 264 -3.51 -0.65 13.90
C ILE A 264 -3.57 -0.97 15.39
N ALA A 265 -4.35 -1.98 15.81
CA ALA A 265 -4.39 -2.40 17.21
C ALA A 265 -2.98 -2.74 17.74
N ALA A 266 -2.18 -3.47 16.96
CA ALA A 266 -0.81 -3.80 17.31
C ALA A 266 0.11 -2.56 17.42
N ILE A 267 -0.04 -1.57 16.54
CA ILE A 267 0.69 -0.29 16.60
C ILE A 267 0.31 0.53 17.85
N GLU A 268 -0.92 0.36 18.32
CA GLU A 268 -1.43 0.97 19.56
C GLU A 268 -1.15 0.15 20.83
N GLY A 269 -0.44 -0.97 20.74
CA GLY A 269 -0.10 -1.79 21.91
C GLY A 269 -1.25 -2.68 22.41
N ARG A 270 -2.27 -2.91 21.59
CA ARG A 270 -3.41 -3.78 21.93
C ARG A 270 -3.33 -5.10 21.19
N ASP A 271 -3.66 -6.18 21.88
CA ASP A 271 -3.81 -7.53 21.34
C ASP A 271 -5.25 -7.85 20.90
N TYR A 272 -6.11 -6.82 20.80
CA TYR A 272 -7.47 -6.92 20.28
C TYR A 272 -7.86 -5.67 19.47
N VAL A 273 -8.67 -5.90 18.43
CA VAL A 273 -9.21 -4.85 17.57
C VAL A 273 -10.43 -4.19 18.22
N ILE A 274 -10.54 -2.87 18.10
CA ILE A 274 -11.75 -2.12 18.44
C ILE A 274 -12.38 -1.51 17.19
N PRO A 275 -13.68 -1.15 17.21
CA PRO A 275 -14.35 -0.54 16.06
C PRO A 275 -13.67 0.74 15.54
N ASP A 276 -13.05 1.52 16.41
CA ASP A 276 -12.31 2.73 16.02
C ASP A 276 -11.09 2.42 15.13
N ASP A 277 -10.44 1.25 15.29
CA ASP A 277 -9.36 0.83 14.38
C ASP A 277 -9.87 0.64 12.94
N ILE A 278 -11.09 0.11 12.82
CA ILE A 278 -11.76 -0.10 11.53
C ILE A 278 -12.14 1.25 10.93
N LYS A 279 -12.71 2.16 11.73
CA LYS A 279 -13.08 3.51 11.28
C LYS A 279 -11.88 4.30 10.77
N ARG A 280 -10.73 4.20 11.44
CA ARG A 280 -9.50 4.92 11.08
C ARG A 280 -9.08 4.68 9.63
N VAL A 281 -9.31 3.49 9.07
CA VAL A 281 -8.88 3.14 7.71
C VAL A 281 -10.02 2.90 6.72
N ALA A 282 -11.28 3.05 7.14
CA ALA A 282 -12.43 2.71 6.31
C ALA A 282 -12.45 3.48 4.98
N VAL A 283 -12.13 4.76 4.98
CA VAL A 283 -12.12 5.58 3.76
C VAL A 283 -11.07 5.08 2.77
N GLU A 284 -9.84 4.88 3.22
CA GLU A 284 -8.74 4.45 2.36
C GLU A 284 -8.88 2.99 1.90
N ALA A 285 -9.52 2.14 2.72
CA ALA A 285 -9.79 0.76 2.36
C ALA A 285 -11.03 0.60 1.47
N LEU A 286 -12.07 1.45 1.56
CA LEU A 286 -13.33 1.19 0.86
C LEU A 286 -13.58 2.13 -0.32
N SER A 287 -13.07 3.36 -0.33
CA SER A 287 -13.48 4.39 -1.30
C SER A 287 -13.22 4.02 -2.76
N HIS A 288 -12.07 3.40 -3.06
CA HIS A 288 -11.72 2.93 -4.42
C HIS A 288 -12.44 1.65 -4.84
N ARG A 289 -13.26 1.09 -3.94
CA ARG A 289 -14.11 -0.08 -4.17
C ARG A 289 -15.58 0.31 -4.32
N ILE A 290 -15.89 1.61 -4.33
CA ILE A 290 -17.23 2.14 -4.58
C ILE A 290 -17.33 2.55 -6.04
N VAL A 291 -18.22 1.90 -6.77
CA VAL A 291 -18.61 2.30 -8.12
C VAL A 291 -19.89 3.11 -8.03
N LEU A 292 -19.80 4.40 -8.33
CA LEU A 292 -20.94 5.32 -8.30
C LEU A 292 -21.74 5.25 -9.60
N LYS A 293 -23.02 5.61 -9.51
CA LYS A 293 -23.83 5.88 -10.70
C LYS A 293 -23.28 7.10 -11.46
N PRO A 294 -23.29 7.10 -12.81
CA PRO A 294 -22.76 8.22 -13.60
C PRO A 294 -23.35 9.58 -13.21
N GLU A 295 -24.66 9.65 -12.99
CA GLU A 295 -25.36 10.86 -12.59
C GLU A 295 -24.85 11.44 -11.26
N VAL A 296 -24.51 10.57 -10.31
CA VAL A 296 -23.98 10.97 -8.98
C VAL A 296 -22.54 11.49 -9.11
N SER A 297 -21.73 10.83 -9.94
CA SER A 297 -20.35 11.28 -10.15
C SER A 297 -20.28 12.65 -10.82
N LEU A 298 -21.25 12.99 -11.67
CA LEU A 298 -21.36 14.31 -12.31
C LEU A 298 -21.73 15.43 -11.32
N GLU A 299 -22.42 15.09 -10.24
CA GLU A 299 -22.73 16.01 -9.14
C GLU A 299 -21.53 16.24 -8.20
N GLY A 300 -20.38 15.59 -8.46
CA GLY A 300 -19.14 15.75 -7.71
C GLY A 300 -19.06 14.91 -6.44
N VAL A 301 -20.02 14.01 -6.20
CA VAL A 301 -19.96 13.06 -5.09
C VAL A 301 -18.91 11.99 -5.38
N SER A 302 -18.06 11.70 -4.40
CA SER A 302 -17.01 10.69 -4.50
C SER A 302 -17.29 9.46 -3.63
N GLY A 303 -16.60 8.35 -3.94
CA GLY A 303 -16.64 7.16 -3.08
C GLY A 303 -16.13 7.42 -1.66
N GLU A 304 -15.24 8.41 -1.47
CA GLU A 304 -14.79 8.83 -0.14
C GLU A 304 -15.95 9.44 0.65
N ASP A 305 -16.77 10.27 0.03
CA ASP A 305 -17.91 10.94 0.69
C ASP A 305 -18.93 9.90 1.17
N ILE A 306 -19.26 8.91 0.32
CA ILE A 306 -20.13 7.80 0.69
C ILE A 306 -19.56 7.08 1.91
N VAL A 307 -18.29 6.68 1.87
CA VAL A 307 -17.71 5.90 2.97
C VAL A 307 -17.68 6.72 4.26
N ARG A 308 -17.33 8.01 4.22
CA ARG A 308 -17.35 8.91 5.39
C ARG A 308 -18.74 8.99 6.02
N GLU A 309 -19.80 9.13 5.20
CA GLU A 309 -21.18 9.13 5.68
C GLU A 309 -21.51 7.82 6.43
N TYR A 310 -21.10 6.66 5.89
CA TYR A 310 -21.36 5.38 6.53
C TYR A 310 -20.51 5.12 7.77
N VAL A 311 -19.28 5.64 7.84
CA VAL A 311 -18.45 5.60 9.06
C VAL A 311 -19.15 6.28 10.24
N GLU A 312 -19.86 7.38 9.98
CA GLU A 312 -20.64 8.11 10.99
C GLU A 312 -22.00 7.47 11.28
N LYS A 313 -22.67 6.95 10.24
CA LYS A 313 -24.03 6.39 10.32
C LYS A 313 -24.10 5.01 10.96
N ILE A 314 -23.08 4.17 10.76
CA ILE A 314 -23.07 2.80 11.26
C ILE A 314 -22.79 2.82 12.78
N PRO A 315 -23.71 2.33 13.62
CA PRO A 315 -23.53 2.32 15.06
C PRO A 315 -22.38 1.39 15.45
N VAL A 316 -21.56 1.85 16.38
CA VAL A 316 -20.51 1.03 16.99
C VAL A 316 -21.17 0.04 17.96
N PRO A 317 -20.83 -1.26 17.91
CA PRO A 317 -21.32 -2.22 18.89
C PRO A 317 -20.92 -1.80 20.32
N LYS A 318 -21.81 -2.02 21.28
CA LYS A 318 -21.60 -1.69 22.70
C LYS A 318 -20.68 -2.69 23.38
#